data_AF-V4L1G3-F1
#
_entry.id   AF-V4L1G3-F1
#
_cell.length_a   1.000
_cell.length_b   1.000
_cell.length_c   1.000
_cell.angle_alpha   90.00
_cell.angle_beta   90.00
_cell.angle_gamma   90.00
#
_symmetry.space_group_name_H-M   'P 1'
#
loop_
_entity.id
_entity.type
_entity.pdbx_description
1 polymer ?
#
loop_
_entity_poly.entity_id
_entity_poly.type
_entity_poly.pdbx_seq_one_letter_code
_entity_poly.pdbx_strand_id
1 'polypeptide(L)'
;MKSTTVTCIAIVIIVVSSLAPTKAVAEEEKVTCDILQLQPCLPAAQTGSKPTTECCGKLKEQESCLCGYTKNPAYSPYFSADIAHRILEACAIPYPTC
;
A
#
# COMPACT_ATOMS: atom_id res chain seq x y z
N MET A 1 47.09 -14.71 -17.67
CA MET A 1 46.81 -14.46 -16.24
C MET A 1 46.78 -12.95 -16.06
N LYS A 2 45.71 -12.27 -15.67
CA LYS A 2 44.51 -12.69 -14.96
C LYS A 2 43.48 -11.58 -15.21
N SER A 3 42.88 -11.62 -16.39
CA SER A 3 41.67 -10.90 -16.80
C SER A 3 40.45 -11.37 -15.99
N THR A 4 40.61 -11.46 -14.67
CA THR A 4 39.69 -12.08 -13.72
C THR A 4 39.00 -11.01 -12.85
N THR A 5 39.56 -9.81 -12.75
CA THR A 5 39.03 -8.76 -11.87
C THR A 5 37.83 -8.02 -12.46
N VAL A 6 37.73 -7.92 -13.80
CA VAL A 6 36.70 -7.11 -14.46
C VAL A 6 35.35 -7.82 -14.49
N THR A 7 35.32 -9.16 -14.50
CA THR A 7 34.09 -9.94 -14.60
C THR A 7 33.28 -9.94 -13.29
N CYS A 8 33.90 -9.71 -12.14
CA CYS A 8 33.20 -9.76 -10.84
C CYS A 8 32.30 -8.53 -10.59
N ILE A 9 32.63 -7.37 -11.16
CA ILE A 9 31.86 -6.14 -10.95
C ILE A 9 30.55 -6.16 -11.74
N ALA A 10 30.51 -6.89 -12.86
CA ALA A 10 29.32 -6.99 -13.71
C ALA A 10 28.18 -7.82 -13.09
N ILE A 11 28.46 -8.66 -12.09
CA ILE A 11 27.46 -9.60 -11.53
C ILE A 11 26.67 -8.97 -10.37
N VAL A 12 27.19 -7.93 -9.71
CA VAL A 12 26.52 -7.34 -8.53
C VAL A 12 25.33 -6.46 -8.92
N ILE A 13 25.24 -6.01 -10.17
CA ILE A 13 24.18 -5.09 -10.62
C ILE A 13 22.88 -5.83 -10.97
N ILE A 14 22.91 -7.14 -11.19
CA ILE A 14 21.75 -7.89 -11.74
C ILE A 14 20.76 -8.33 -10.65
N VAL A 15 21.06 -8.18 -9.35
CA VAL A 15 20.18 -8.64 -8.26
C VAL A 15 19.23 -7.53 -7.73
N VAL A 16 19.17 -6.36 -8.38
CA VAL A 16 18.28 -5.25 -7.98
C VAL A 16 17.30 -4.90 -9.10
N SER A 17 16.56 -5.88 -9.64
CA SER A 17 15.64 -5.62 -10.77
C SER A 17 14.26 -6.25 -10.67
N SER A 18 13.77 -6.52 -9.46
CA SER A 18 12.34 -6.77 -9.23
C SER A 18 11.69 -5.73 -8.32
N LEU A 19 12.17 -4.47 -8.37
CA LEU A 19 11.31 -3.35 -8.03
C LEU A 19 10.61 -2.94 -9.32
N ALA A 20 9.37 -3.44 -9.49
CA ALA A 20 8.48 -2.96 -10.53
C ALA A 20 8.33 -1.43 -10.40
N PRO A 21 8.60 -0.65 -11.47
CA PRO A 21 8.41 0.78 -11.45
C PRO A 21 6.93 1.07 -11.73
N THR A 22 6.13 1.27 -10.69
CA THR A 22 4.82 1.91 -10.90
C THR A 22 5.04 3.41 -10.88
N LYS A 23 4.87 4.00 -12.06
CA LYS A 23 4.89 5.44 -12.32
C LYS A 23 3.96 6.19 -11.36
N ALA A 24 4.41 7.33 -10.85
CA ALA A 24 3.79 8.66 -11.00
C ALA A 24 4.06 9.57 -9.77
N VAL A 25 4.59 10.76 -10.09
CA VAL A 25 4.21 12.08 -9.54
C VAL A 25 4.62 12.44 -8.11
N ALA A 26 5.25 13.63 -8.06
CA ALA A 26 5.43 14.55 -6.93
C ALA A 26 6.30 14.07 -5.75
N GLU A 27 7.27 14.91 -5.41
CA GLU A 27 7.80 15.02 -4.05
C GLU A 27 6.67 15.48 -3.13
N GLU A 28 5.72 14.60 -2.82
CA GLU A 28 4.89 14.74 -1.64
C GLU A 28 5.66 14.11 -0.47
N GLU A 29 5.50 14.68 0.73
CA GLU A 29 5.96 14.03 1.96
C GLU A 29 5.62 12.55 1.87
N LYS A 30 6.65 11.70 1.89
CA LYS A 30 6.48 10.27 1.67
C LYS A 30 5.69 9.70 2.86
N VAL A 31 4.36 9.74 2.75
CA VAL A 31 3.47 9.03 3.66
C VAL A 31 3.93 7.58 3.62
N THR A 32 4.41 7.12 4.77
CA THR A 32 4.87 5.75 4.88
C THR A 32 3.63 4.87 4.93
N CYS A 33 3.43 4.06 3.90
CA CYS A 33 2.33 3.11 3.83
C CYS A 33 2.51 2.06 4.94
N ASP A 34 1.76 2.22 6.03
CA ASP A 34 1.67 1.28 7.13
C ASP A 34 0.21 0.84 7.34
N ILE A 35 -0.07 -0.41 6.94
CA ILE A 35 -1.40 -1.02 7.07
C ILE A 35 -1.83 -1.11 8.55
N LEU A 36 -0.89 -1.16 9.50
CA LEU A 36 -1.21 -1.27 10.93
C LEU A 36 -1.87 0.00 11.46
N GLN A 37 -1.64 1.16 10.83
CA GLN A 37 -2.35 2.40 11.13
C GLN A 37 -3.85 2.33 10.79
N LEU A 38 -4.28 1.33 10.00
CA LEU A 38 -5.70 1.06 9.73
C LEU A 38 -6.35 0.13 10.77
N GLN A 39 -5.63 -0.25 11.83
CA GLN A 39 -6.20 -1.04 12.94
C GLN A 39 -7.51 -0.44 13.52
N PRO A 40 -7.70 0.89 13.63
CA PRO A 40 -8.98 1.47 14.07
C PRO A 40 -10.17 1.12 13.16
N CYS A 41 -9.92 0.71 11.92
CA CYS A 41 -10.95 0.26 10.97
C CYS A 41 -11.33 -1.23 11.15
N LEU A 42 -10.54 -2.01 11.90
CA LEU A 42 -10.75 -3.44 12.03
C LEU A 42 -12.14 -3.83 12.59
N PRO A 43 -12.69 -3.16 13.62
CA PRO A 43 -14.05 -3.46 14.07
C PRO A 43 -15.09 -3.25 12.96
N ALA A 44 -14.99 -2.16 12.21
CA ALA A 44 -15.88 -1.87 11.07
C ALA A 44 -15.68 -2.86 9.92
N ALA A 45 -14.45 -3.31 9.68
CA ALA A 45 -14.11 -4.33 8.69
C ALA A 45 -14.75 -5.68 9.02
N GLN A 46 -14.63 -6.14 10.26
CA GLN A 46 -15.09 -7.45 10.71
C GLN A 46 -16.61 -7.52 10.92
N THR A 47 -17.19 -6.48 11.52
CA THR A 47 -18.60 -6.50 11.94
C THR A 47 -19.55 -5.80 10.97
N GLY A 48 -19.00 -5.05 10.01
CA GLY A 48 -19.81 -4.17 9.14
C GLY A 48 -20.39 -2.95 9.86
N SER A 49 -19.98 -2.70 11.11
CA SER A 49 -20.38 -1.51 11.85
C SER A 49 -19.83 -0.22 11.22
N LYS A 50 -20.41 0.92 11.60
CA LYS A 50 -19.98 2.24 11.12
C LYS A 50 -18.52 2.52 11.51
N PRO A 51 -17.66 2.97 10.57
CA PRO A 51 -16.30 3.39 10.89
C PRO A 51 -16.24 4.52 11.93
N THR A 52 -15.21 4.48 12.78
CA THR A 52 -14.92 5.58 13.71
C THR A 52 -14.31 6.77 12.95
N THR A 53 -14.37 7.96 13.55
CA THR A 53 -13.70 9.15 13.00
C THR A 53 -12.19 8.92 12.85
N GLU A 54 -11.58 8.20 13.80
CA GLU A 54 -10.16 7.81 13.75
C GLU A 54 -9.86 6.91 12.55
N CYS A 55 -10.69 5.89 12.29
CA CYS A 55 -10.55 5.05 11.11
C CYS A 55 -10.59 5.88 9.81
N CYS A 56 -11.60 6.74 9.67
CA CYS A 56 -11.71 7.57 8.46
C CYS A 56 -10.53 8.55 8.32
N GLY A 57 -10.04 9.12 9.43
CA GLY A 57 -8.84 9.94 9.44
C GLY A 57 -7.62 9.18 8.93
N LYS A 58 -7.39 7.96 9.44
CA LYS A 58 -6.26 7.11 9.03
C LYS A 58 -6.34 6.63 7.59
N LEU A 59 -7.53 6.39 7.07
CA LEU A 59 -7.70 6.10 5.63
C LEU A 59 -7.39 7.32 4.78
N LYS A 60 -7.79 8.52 5.21
CA LYS A 60 -7.54 9.76 4.48
C LYS A 60 -6.05 10.12 4.46
N GLU A 61 -5.37 9.95 5.59
CA GLU A 61 -3.91 10.11 5.68
C GLU A 61 -3.16 9.18 4.71
N GLN A 62 -3.73 8.00 4.41
CA GLN A 62 -3.09 6.97 3.58
C GLN A 62 -3.75 6.78 2.21
N GLU A 63 -4.44 7.80 1.69
CA GLU A 63 -5.18 7.71 0.43
C GLU A 63 -4.29 7.26 -0.75
N SER A 64 -3.04 7.73 -0.80
CA SER A 64 -2.03 7.34 -1.80
C SER A 64 -1.61 5.87 -1.72
N CYS A 65 -1.79 5.22 -0.56
CA CYS A 65 -1.42 3.83 -0.33
C CYS A 65 -2.54 2.83 -0.65
N LEU A 66 -3.79 3.29 -0.80
CA LEU A 66 -4.97 2.42 -0.93
C LEU A 66 -4.91 1.48 -2.14
N CYS A 67 -4.33 1.92 -3.26
CA CYS A 67 -4.06 1.05 -4.41
C CYS A 67 -3.14 -0.13 -4.05
N GLY A 68 -2.10 0.14 -3.28
CA GLY A 68 -1.16 -0.88 -2.84
C GLY A 68 -1.84 -1.88 -1.90
N TYR A 69 -2.71 -1.40 -1.03
CA TYR A 69 -3.45 -2.24 -0.09
C TYR A 69 -4.44 -3.16 -0.78
N THR A 70 -5.24 -2.64 -1.70
CA THR A 70 -6.26 -3.41 -2.43
C THR A 70 -5.67 -4.44 -3.40
N LYS A 71 -4.49 -4.16 -3.97
CA LYS A 71 -3.81 -5.07 -4.91
C LYS A 71 -2.95 -6.14 -4.24
N ASN A 72 -2.56 -5.95 -2.98
CA ASN A 72 -1.70 -6.90 -2.29
C ASN A 72 -2.53 -7.90 -1.46
N PRO A 73 -2.58 -9.19 -1.83
CA PRO A 73 -3.39 -10.19 -1.13
C PRO A 73 -2.98 -10.41 0.32
N ALA A 74 -1.76 -10.02 0.72
CA ALA A 74 -1.32 -10.08 2.12
C ALA A 74 -2.16 -9.18 3.04
N TYR A 75 -2.78 -8.12 2.50
CA TYR A 75 -3.62 -7.20 3.26
C TYR A 75 -5.11 -7.51 3.18
N SER A 76 -5.53 -8.48 2.37
CA SER A 76 -6.95 -8.88 2.24
C SER A 76 -7.69 -9.14 3.57
N PRO A 77 -7.06 -9.70 4.63
CA PRO A 77 -7.73 -9.86 5.92
C PRO A 77 -8.16 -8.54 6.57
N TYR A 78 -7.52 -7.43 6.19
CA TYR A 78 -7.73 -6.10 6.75
C TYR A 78 -8.40 -5.14 5.74
N PHE A 79 -8.12 -5.33 4.45
CA PHE A 79 -8.44 -4.39 3.38
C PHE A 79 -8.67 -5.07 2.02
N SER A 80 -9.50 -6.12 1.99
CA SER A 80 -9.98 -6.72 0.73
C SER A 80 -10.86 -5.73 -0.05
N ALA A 81 -11.14 -6.02 -1.33
CA ALA A 81 -11.98 -5.16 -2.17
C ALA A 81 -13.36 -4.86 -1.55
N ASP A 82 -14.07 -5.87 -1.02
CA ASP A 82 -15.39 -5.67 -0.40
C ASP A 82 -15.31 -4.84 0.89
N ILE A 83 -14.29 -5.09 1.72
CA ILE A 83 -14.05 -4.33 2.96
C ILE A 83 -13.70 -2.88 2.61
N ALA A 84 -12.78 -2.68 1.67
CA ALA A 84 -12.33 -1.38 1.21
C ALA A 84 -13.50 -0.59 0.63
N HIS A 85 -14.32 -1.17 -0.25
CA HIS A 85 -15.46 -0.48 -0.84
C HIS A 85 -16.42 0.02 0.23
N ARG A 86 -16.83 -0.86 1.16
CA ARG A 86 -17.78 -0.50 2.21
C ARG A 86 -17.24 0.56 3.18
N ILE A 87 -15.99 0.43 3.61
CA ILE A 87 -15.39 1.36 4.57
C ILE A 87 -15.10 2.71 3.92
N LEU A 88 -14.53 2.72 2.70
CA LEU A 88 -14.23 3.96 1.97
C LEU A 88 -15.50 4.74 1.66
N GLU A 89 -16.57 4.06 1.22
CA GLU A 89 -17.88 4.67 1.00
C GLU A 89 -18.45 5.28 2.29
N ALA A 90 -18.42 4.56 3.41
CA ALA A 90 -18.90 5.05 4.70
C ALA A 90 -18.08 6.24 5.25
N CYS A 91 -16.81 6.35 4.86
CA CYS A 91 -15.92 7.47 5.18
C CYS A 91 -15.93 8.59 4.13
N ALA A 92 -16.74 8.48 3.06
CA ALA A 92 -16.76 9.40 1.93
C ALA A 92 -15.38 9.59 1.26
N ILE A 93 -14.58 8.52 1.20
CA ILE A 93 -13.31 8.47 0.50
C ILE A 93 -13.55 7.77 -0.84
N PRO A 94 -13.12 8.34 -1.98
CA PRO A 94 -13.32 7.70 -3.27
C PRO A 94 -12.57 6.36 -3.32
N TYR A 95 -13.20 5.35 -3.92
CA TYR A 95 -12.50 4.10 -4.18
C TYR A 95 -11.37 4.35 -5.18
N PRO A 96 -10.14 3.89 -4.90
CA PRO A 96 -8.99 4.25 -5.72
C PRO A 96 -9.09 3.58 -7.10
N THR A 97 -8.90 4.37 -8.16
CA THR A 97 -8.76 3.84 -9.53
C THR A 97 -7.30 3.49 -9.77
N CYS A 98 -7.04 2.20 -9.80
CA CYS A 98 -5.75 1.58 -10.02
C CYS A 98 -5.95 0.45 -11.05
#